data_AF-A0A6P1A3U6-F1
#
_entry.id   AF-A0A6P1A3U6-F1
#
_cell.length_a   1.000
_cell.length_b   1.000
_cell.length_c   1.000
_cell.angle_alpha   90.00
_cell.angle_beta   90.00
_cell.angle_gamma   90.00
#
_symmetry.space_group_name_H-M   'P 1'
#
loop_
_entity.id
_entity.type
_entity.pdbx_description
1 polymer ?
#
loop_
_entity_poly.entity_id
_entity_poly.type
_entity_poly.pdbx_seq_one_letter_code
_entity_poly.pdbx_strand_id
1 'polypeptide(L)' 'MPSPFPGMNPYLEKPEYWSQVHKWLIVLIAQSLNPQLRPKYRVAIEERVYPAHHQ' A
#
# COMPACT_ATOMS: atom_id res chain seq x y z
N MET A 1 20.24 -1.08 -5.27
CA MET A 1 19.34 -0.10 -5.92
C MET A 1 19.06 0.99 -4.91
N PRO A 2 19.28 2.29 -5.20
CA PRO A 2 18.78 3.34 -4.33
C PRO A 2 17.25 3.22 -4.26
N SER A 3 16.67 3.51 -3.10
CA SER A 3 15.22 3.49 -2.87
C SER A 3 14.49 4.13 -4.06
N PRO A 4 13.34 3.61 -4.54
CA PRO A 4 12.52 4.31 -5.53
C PRO A 4 11.99 5.66 -5.00
N PHE A 5 12.18 5.92 -3.70
CA PHE A 5 11.83 7.15 -3.01
C PHE A 5 13.04 7.82 -2.35
N PRO A 6 14.10 8.20 -3.08
CA PRO A 6 15.20 8.95 -2.50
C PRO A 6 14.80 10.45 -2.45
N GLY A 7 14.65 11.01 -1.24
CA GLY A 7 14.26 12.41 -1.06
C GLY A 7 12.75 12.65 -0.98
N MET A 8 11.96 11.66 -0.56
CA MET A 8 10.57 11.91 -0.16
C MET A 8 10.55 12.92 1.00
N ASN A 9 9.64 13.87 0.92
CA ASN A 9 9.53 15.03 1.82
C ASN A 9 9.74 14.62 3.30
N PRO A 10 10.68 15.23 4.06
CA PRO A 10 11.08 14.77 5.40
C PRO A 10 9.93 14.63 6.42
N TYR A 11 8.79 15.25 6.15
CA TYR A 11 7.58 15.13 6.95
C TYR A 11 6.84 13.79 6.79
N LEU A 12 7.07 13.06 5.69
CA LEU A 12 6.48 11.74 5.41
C LEU A 12 7.34 10.58 5.93
N GLU A 13 8.61 10.82 6.22
CA GLU A 13 9.55 9.80 6.74
C GLU A 13 9.43 9.60 8.25
N LYS A 14 8.66 10.44 8.95
CA LYS A 14 8.32 10.19 10.35
C LYS A 14 7.53 8.88 10.44
N PRO A 15 8.03 7.87 11.18
CA PRO A 15 7.40 6.54 11.26
C PRO A 15 5.91 6.60 11.65
N GLU A 16 5.55 7.59 12.47
CA GLU A 16 4.19 7.86 12.96
C GLU A 16 3.19 8.21 11.83
N TYR A 17 3.63 8.92 10.79
CA TYR A 17 2.78 9.34 9.68
C TYR A 17 2.87 8.39 8.50
N TRP A 18 4.02 7.76 8.29
CA TRP A 18 4.25 6.86 7.17
C TRP A 18 3.26 5.69 7.14
N SER A 19 2.93 5.09 8.30
CA SER A 19 1.94 4.01 8.37
C SER A 19 0.56 4.44 7.84
N GLN A 20 0.14 5.67 8.14
CA GLN A 20 -1.14 6.20 7.67
C GLN A 20 -1.08 6.54 6.17
N VAL A 21 -0.03 7.23 5.74
CA VAL A 21 0.17 7.58 4.31
C VAL A 21 0.18 6.32 3.45
N HIS A 22 0.92 5.29 3.88
CA HIS A 22 1.01 4.02 3.20
C HIS A 22 -0.36 3.33 3.06
N LYS A 23 -1.12 3.24 4.16
CA LYS A 23 -2.48 2.66 4.15
C LYS A 23 -3.41 3.41 3.20
N TRP A 24 -3.45 4.75 3.31
CA TRP A 24 -4.31 5.58 2.46
C TRP A 24 -3.90 5.52 0.99
N LEU A 25 -2.61 5.51 0.69
CA LEU A 25 -2.10 5.39 -0.67
C LEU A 25 -2.58 4.09 -1.34
N ILE A 26 -2.48 2.96 -0.63
CA ILE A 26 -2.97 1.67 -1.13
C ILE A 26 -4.48 1.70 -1.39
N VAL A 27 -5.26 2.27 -0.45
CA VAL A 27 -6.71 2.41 -0.60
C VAL A 27 -7.07 3.27 -1.81
N LEU A 28 -6.43 4.42 -1.98
CA LEU A 28 -6.70 5.34 -3.09
C LEU A 28 -6.33 4.74 -4.45
N ILE A 29 -5.23 3.99 -4.53
CA ILE A 29 -4.86 3.26 -5.75
C ILE A 29 -5.92 2.20 -6.06
N ALA A 30 -6.37 1.42 -5.07
CA ALA A 30 -7.40 0.41 -5.28
C ALA A 30 -8.73 1.03 -5.75
N GLN A 31 -9.12 2.16 -5.16
CA GLN A 31 -10.30 2.92 -5.59
C GLN A 31 -10.17 3.45 -7.01
N SER A 32 -9.00 3.95 -7.40
CA SER A 32 -8.74 4.44 -8.76
C SER A 32 -8.78 3.33 -9.81
N LEU A 33 -8.29 2.13 -9.45
CA LEU A 33 -8.21 1.00 -10.37
C LEU A 33 -9.53 0.25 -10.53
N ASN A 34 -10.37 0.15 -9.48
CA ASN A 34 -11.62 -0.62 -9.53
C ASN A 34 -12.56 -0.24 -10.70
N PRO A 35 -12.80 1.06 -11.01
CA PRO A 35 -13.61 1.46 -12.16
C PRO A 35 -13.04 1.06 -13.53
N GLN A 36 -11.72 0.84 -13.61
CA GLN A 36 -11.02 0.48 -14.85
C GLN A 36 -11.07 -1.03 -15.12
N LEU A 37 -11.48 -1.83 -14.13
CA LEU A 37 -11.56 -3.27 -14.27
C LEU A 37 -12.84 -3.71 -14.99
N ARG A 38 -12.74 -4.83 -15.70
CA ARG A 38 -13.93 -5.52 -16.23
C ARG A 38 -14.80 -6.00 -15.05
N PRO A 39 -16.14 -6.06 -15.17
CA PRO A 39 -17.05 -6.36 -14.06
C PRO A 39 -16.81 -7.66 -13.27
N LYS A 40 -16.04 -8.60 -13.84
CA LYS A 40 -15.67 -9.86 -13.18
C LYS A 40 -14.52 -9.72 -12.16
N TYR A 41 -13.80 -8.60 -12.17
CA TYR A 41 -12.60 -8.40 -11.35
C TYR A 41 -12.78 -7.26 -10.35
N ARG A 42 -12.11 -7.39 -9.21
CA ARG A 42 -11.99 -6.34 -8.20
C ARG A 42 -10.54 -6.23 -7.75
N VAL A 43 -10.10 -5.04 -7.38
CA VAL A 43 -8.83 -4.86 -6.67
C VAL A 43 -9.02 -5.23 -5.21
N ALA A 44 -8.21 -6.17 -4.72
CA ALA A 44 -8.18 -6.57 -3.33
C ALA A 44 -6.99 -5.92 -2.62
N ILE A 45 -7.22 -5.43 -1.41
CA ILE A 45 -6.21 -4.90 -0.49
C ILE A 45 -6.12 -5.82 0.72
N GLU A 46 -5.59 -7.04 0.55
CA GLU A 46 -5.39 -7.99 1.66
C GLU A 46 -3.93 -8.00 2.12
N GLU A 47 -3.71 -7.76 3.41
CA GLU A 47 -2.43 -7.96 4.09
C GLU A 47 -2.39 -9.40 4.62
N ARG A 48 -2.21 -10.40 3.74
CA ARG A 48 -2.00 -11.79 4.18
C ARG A 48 -0.55 -11.97 4.62
N VAL A 49 -0.24 -11.57 5.84
CA VAL A 49 0.92 -12.12 6.54
C VAL A 49 0.45 -13.42 7.16
N TYR A 50 0.70 -14.55 6.49
CA TYR A 50 0.72 -15.82 7.21
C TYR A 50 2.02 -15.82 8.00
N PRO A 51 2.04 -15.68 9.35
CA PRO A 51 3.21 -16.15 10.07
C PRO A 51 3.31 -17.63 9.71
N ALA A 52 4.42 -18.01 9.07
CA ALA A 52 4.73 -19.42 8.91
C ALA A 52 4.59 -20.03 10.30
N HIS A 53 3.66 -20.98 10.44
CA HIS A 53 3.49 -21.77 11.65
C HIS A 53 4.87 -22.27 12.05
N HIS A 54 5.46 -21.65 13.08
CA HIS A 54 6.65 -22.16 13.70
C HIS A 54 6.17 -23.25 14.66
N GLN A 55 6.24 -24.49 14.17
CA GLN A 55 6.32 -25.67 15.00
C GLN A 55 7.54 -25.55 15.94
#